data_AF-A0AB37WA10-F1
#
_entry.id   AF-A0AB37WA10-F1
#
_cell.length_a   1.000
_cell.length_b   1.000
_cell.length_c   1.000
_cell.angle_alpha   90.00
_cell.angle_beta   90.00
_cell.angle_gamma   90.00
#
_symmetry.space_group_name_H-M   'P 1'
#
loop_
_entity.id
_entity.type
_entity.pdbx_description
1 polymer ?
#
loop_
_entity_poly.entity_id
_entity_poly.type
_entity_poly.pdbx_seq_one_letter_code
_entity_poly.pdbx_strand_id
1 'polypeptide(L)'
;MDAMESANTDAMDGPSSQDSGDSRFQTDNSMSRKPQPKQQLSKAMEHMRFAVTVDPIPHTSTSTPPPEASDAASPPTQQGPENDAYGVPASLQPVRAPPSRSHDPGNNQKRSDPFAFGSRYLEEGDNIFEFNAWDHVTVDSNYLAFSEEQYSKQRQEPVSEFDRKRYNDQPEKWWNQFYKNNKTNFFKNRKWLAQEFPILEELGAEDGPEATLLEVGAGAGNSAFPILQRSQNKRLKIHACDFSKKAVELIRNHELYDPERIQADVWDVAASPDSENGGLPPGLIEGSVDVVLMIFIFSALNPKQWDQAVRNIWRVLKPGGQVLFRDYGRGDLAQVRFKKGRYMEENFYVRGDGTRVYFFEQSELEDIWGGAARKRDTTVGNVADTTISQTEAEGVIADKIESLSLHDPDSQTREQSHDDVNDPETPRPGFEVAHIGVDRRMLVNRQRRLKMYRCWMQAVFRKAGMESEVPTSTLRQDKEEEEGGDGVADEQGESQASKEDAVEGGGVKV
;
A
#
# COMPACT_ATOMS: atom_id res chain seq x y z
N MET A 1 -11.78 -73.82 -14.33
CA MET A 1 -10.73 -74.39 -13.47
C MET A 1 -10.42 -73.33 -12.43
N ASP A 2 -11.04 -73.23 -11.28
CA ASP A 2 -12.19 -73.85 -10.61
C ASP A 2 -12.54 -72.78 -9.54
N ALA A 3 -13.80 -72.35 -9.47
CA ALA A 3 -14.73 -72.73 -8.40
C ALA A 3 -14.20 -72.31 -7.02
N MET A 4 -14.85 -71.45 -6.23
CA MET A 4 -16.12 -71.68 -5.50
C MET A 4 -16.07 -70.62 -4.36
N GLU A 5 -17.12 -70.06 -3.75
CA GLU A 5 -18.56 -70.32 -3.76
C GLU A 5 -19.26 -69.20 -2.95
N SER A 6 -20.51 -68.90 -3.34
CA SER A 6 -21.68 -68.56 -2.51
C SER A 6 -21.55 -67.53 -1.36
N ALA A 7 -22.19 -66.36 -1.48
CA ALA A 7 -23.62 -66.09 -1.16
C ALA A 7 -23.87 -65.93 0.35
N ASN A 8 -24.46 -64.81 0.80
CA ASN A 8 -25.91 -64.61 0.75
C ASN A 8 -26.30 -63.20 1.26
N THR A 9 -27.51 -62.84 0.88
CA THR A 9 -28.37 -61.68 1.17
C THR A 9 -28.47 -61.24 2.64
N ASP A 10 -28.66 -59.94 2.90
CA ASP A 10 -29.97 -59.42 3.36
C ASP A 10 -30.02 -57.89 3.47
N ALA A 11 -31.24 -57.36 3.36
CA ALA A 11 -31.58 -55.95 3.25
C ALA A 11 -32.07 -55.32 4.57
N MET A 12 -32.06 -53.97 4.56
CA MET A 12 -32.91 -53.01 5.29
C MET A 12 -32.35 -52.17 6.44
N ASP A 13 -32.85 -50.93 6.42
CA ASP A 13 -32.92 -49.84 7.40
C ASP A 13 -31.75 -48.86 7.60
N GLY A 14 -32.01 -47.58 7.28
CA GLY A 14 -31.41 -46.42 7.95
C GLY A 14 -32.20 -46.07 9.23
N PRO A 15 -31.66 -45.21 10.11
CA PRO A 15 -31.87 -43.77 9.92
C PRO A 15 -30.74 -42.84 10.42
N SER A 16 -31.05 -41.55 10.30
CA SER A 16 -30.39 -40.24 10.49
C SER A 16 -29.60 -39.90 11.78
N SER A 17 -28.62 -38.99 11.56
CA SER A 17 -28.20 -37.79 12.33
C SER A 17 -27.64 -37.89 13.76
N GLN A 18 -26.39 -37.43 13.97
CA GLN A 18 -26.09 -36.13 14.60
C GLN A 18 -24.58 -35.81 14.67
N ASP A 19 -24.31 -34.57 14.28
CA ASP A 19 -23.22 -33.63 14.60
C ASP A 19 -22.14 -34.02 15.63
N SER A 20 -20.86 -33.90 15.23
CA SER A 20 -19.78 -33.34 16.08
C SER A 20 -18.46 -33.23 15.31
N GLY A 21 -17.86 -32.04 15.34
CA GLY A 21 -16.42 -31.93 15.61
C GLY A 21 -15.49 -31.63 14.44
N ASP A 22 -15.47 -30.36 14.08
CA ASP A 22 -14.36 -29.64 13.45
C ASP A 22 -13.01 -29.97 14.12
N SER A 23 -12.17 -30.78 13.45
CA SER A 23 -10.76 -30.97 13.84
C SER A 23 -9.95 -31.64 12.73
N ARG A 24 -9.69 -30.94 11.61
CA ARG A 24 -8.61 -31.39 10.71
C ARG A 24 -7.96 -30.30 9.85
N PHE A 25 -7.70 -29.11 10.40
CA PHE A 25 -6.73 -28.18 9.81
C PHE A 25 -6.03 -27.37 10.90
N GLN A 26 -4.91 -27.90 11.41
CA GLN A 26 -3.88 -27.11 12.09
C GLN A 26 -2.56 -27.43 11.42
N THR A 27 -2.02 -26.48 10.66
CA THR A 27 -0.59 -26.51 10.34
C THR A 27 0.17 -26.13 11.60
N ASP A 28 0.98 -27.08 12.05
CA ASP A 28 1.72 -27.05 13.29
C ASP A 28 2.78 -25.94 13.28
N ASN A 29 2.73 -25.09 14.31
CA ASN A 29 3.69 -24.03 14.62
C ASN A 29 4.54 -24.43 15.86
N SER A 30 4.75 -25.72 16.11
CA SER A 30 5.32 -26.21 17.37
C SER A 30 6.77 -25.77 17.61
N MET A 31 6.94 -25.14 18.77
CA MET A 31 8.22 -24.79 19.35
C MET A 31 8.94 -26.03 19.87
N SER A 32 10.24 -26.12 19.59
CA SER A 32 11.14 -27.06 20.25
C SER A 32 11.11 -26.86 21.78
N ARG A 33 10.75 -27.92 22.53
CA ARG A 33 10.82 -27.97 24.00
C ARG A 33 12.27 -28.11 24.50
N LYS A 34 13.10 -27.09 24.25
CA LYS A 34 14.31 -26.83 25.04
C LYS A 34 14.21 -25.40 25.57
N PRO A 35 14.50 -25.12 26.85
CA PRO A 35 14.41 -23.79 27.39
C PRO A 35 15.42 -22.88 26.67
N GLN A 36 14.93 -22.06 25.75
CA GLN A 36 15.68 -21.01 25.09
C GLN A 36 15.34 -19.65 25.73
N PRO A 37 16.31 -18.74 25.84
CA PRO A 37 16.10 -17.43 26.44
C PRO A 37 15.03 -16.64 25.68
N LYS A 38 14.24 -15.85 26.42
CA LYS A 38 13.06 -15.09 25.96
C LYS A 38 13.30 -14.43 24.60
N GLN A 39 12.46 -14.80 23.63
CA GLN A 39 12.53 -14.38 22.23
C GLN A 39 12.40 -12.85 22.09
N GLN A 40 13.41 -12.25 21.45
CA GLN A 40 13.37 -10.91 20.89
C GLN A 40 12.30 -10.80 19.80
N LEU A 41 11.64 -9.64 19.74
CA LEU A 41 10.70 -9.24 18.70
C LEU A 41 11.22 -9.54 17.29
N SER A 42 10.33 -10.04 16.44
CA SER A 42 10.62 -10.59 15.12
C SER A 42 11.54 -9.71 14.26
N LYS A 43 12.54 -10.33 13.63
CA LYS A 43 13.51 -9.79 12.64
C LYS A 43 12.93 -8.93 11.52
N ALA A 44 11.61 -8.90 11.36
CA ALA A 44 10.90 -8.08 10.37
C ALA A 44 11.17 -6.58 10.44
N MET A 45 11.54 -6.06 11.62
CA MET A 45 11.92 -4.64 11.80
C MET A 45 13.45 -4.43 11.77
N GLU A 46 14.24 -5.49 11.62
CA GLU A 46 15.71 -5.38 11.48
C GLU A 46 16.18 -5.15 10.05
N HIS A 47 15.32 -5.33 9.04
CA HIS A 47 15.74 -5.25 7.63
C HIS A 47 16.10 -3.83 7.13
N MET A 48 15.99 -2.80 7.99
CA MET A 48 16.65 -1.50 7.73
C MET A 48 18.17 -1.51 7.97
N ARG A 49 18.74 -2.59 8.55
CA ARG A 49 20.20 -2.73 8.77
C ARG A 49 20.96 -3.18 7.52
N PHE A 50 20.36 -4.05 6.69
CA PHE A 50 21.13 -4.75 5.65
C PHE A 50 21.23 -4.04 4.31
N ALA A 51 20.58 -2.89 4.15
CA ALA A 51 20.69 -2.13 2.91
C ALA A 51 21.97 -1.29 2.81
N VAL A 52 22.74 -0.97 3.86
CA VAL A 52 24.11 -0.40 3.72
C VAL A 52 24.87 -0.47 5.06
N THR A 53 25.63 -1.55 5.33
CA THR A 53 26.88 -1.50 6.14
C THR A 53 27.66 -2.81 6.03
N VAL A 54 28.87 -2.76 5.47
CA VAL A 54 30.00 -3.61 5.90
C VAL A 54 31.14 -2.64 6.20
N ASP A 55 31.46 -2.47 7.49
CA ASP A 55 32.82 -2.59 8.03
C ASP A 55 32.80 -2.52 9.57
N PRO A 56 33.76 -3.17 10.26
CA PRO A 56 33.64 -3.55 11.66
C PRO A 56 34.26 -2.50 12.61
N ILE A 57 33.64 -2.29 13.78
CA ILE A 57 34.25 -1.58 14.90
C ILE A 57 34.34 -2.56 16.10
N PRO A 58 35.49 -2.64 16.80
CA PRO A 58 35.81 -3.77 17.66
C PRO A 58 35.13 -3.69 19.03
N HIS A 59 34.76 -4.86 19.55
CA HIS A 59 34.20 -5.03 20.89
C HIS A 59 35.25 -4.84 21.97
N THR A 60 34.98 -3.96 22.94
CA THR A 60 35.63 -3.98 24.26
C THR A 60 34.58 -4.39 25.29
N SER A 61 34.86 -5.47 26.00
CA SER A 61 34.00 -6.07 27.01
C SER A 61 34.41 -5.60 28.40
N THR A 62 33.51 -4.98 29.15
CA THR A 62 33.62 -4.84 30.61
C THR A 62 32.33 -5.31 31.29
N SER A 63 32.49 -6.21 32.26
CA SER A 63 31.44 -6.85 33.04
C SER A 63 30.98 -5.97 34.20
N THR A 64 29.66 -5.88 34.46
CA THR A 64 29.10 -5.23 35.66
C THR A 64 28.19 -6.23 36.40
N PRO A 65 28.13 -6.26 37.75
CA PRO A 65 27.38 -7.26 38.53
C PRO A 65 25.89 -6.89 38.70
N PRO A 66 25.03 -7.81 39.17
CA PRO A 66 23.58 -7.62 39.22
C PRO A 66 23.12 -6.79 40.43
N PRO A 67 21.97 -6.07 40.36
CA PRO A 67 21.48 -5.28 41.49
C PRO A 67 20.54 -6.07 42.41
N GLU A 68 20.59 -5.70 43.70
CA GLU A 68 19.68 -6.13 44.77
C GLU A 68 18.31 -5.42 44.68
N ALA A 69 17.28 -6.11 45.16
CA ALA A 69 15.90 -5.66 45.17
C ALA A 69 15.61 -4.66 46.31
N SER A 70 14.86 -3.59 46.01
CA SER A 70 14.09 -2.86 47.02
C SER A 70 12.80 -2.30 46.41
N ASP A 71 11.69 -2.61 47.08
CA ASP A 71 10.34 -2.12 46.81
C ASP A 71 10.20 -0.66 47.28
N ALA A 72 9.82 0.24 46.38
CA ALA A 72 9.17 1.51 46.71
C ALA A 72 8.39 2.03 45.49
N ALA A 73 7.17 2.53 45.77
CA ALA A 73 6.16 2.94 44.80
C ALA A 73 6.66 3.86 43.66
N SER A 74 6.31 3.54 42.43
CA SER A 74 6.75 4.23 41.21
C SER A 74 6.00 5.56 40.98
N PRO A 75 6.69 6.70 40.77
CA PRO A 75 6.14 7.88 40.12
C PRO A 75 5.91 7.61 38.62
N PRO A 76 5.25 8.50 37.85
CA PRO A 76 4.98 8.27 36.43
C PRO A 76 6.29 7.99 35.71
N THR A 77 6.31 6.89 34.97
CA THR A 77 7.49 6.29 34.33
C THR A 77 8.29 7.36 33.59
N GLN A 78 9.46 7.73 34.13
CA GLN A 78 10.43 8.53 33.40
C GLN A 78 10.81 7.76 32.14
N GLN A 79 10.24 8.16 31.01
CA GLN A 79 10.54 7.54 29.74
C GLN A 79 12.02 7.85 29.41
N GLY A 80 12.81 6.82 29.12
CA GLY A 80 14.22 7.00 28.74
C GLY A 80 14.38 7.91 27.52
N PRO A 81 15.61 8.41 27.24
CA PRO A 81 15.85 9.31 26.12
C PRO A 81 15.46 8.67 24.78
N GLU A 82 14.86 9.47 23.89
CA GLU A 82 14.59 9.07 22.50
C GLU A 82 15.91 8.98 21.72
N ASN A 83 15.97 8.08 20.72
CA ASN A 83 17.18 7.86 19.93
C ASN A 83 16.98 8.25 18.46
N ASP A 84 18.05 8.72 17.83
CA ASP A 84 18.05 9.07 16.41
C ASP A 84 17.67 7.88 15.54
N ALA A 85 16.73 8.11 14.63
CA ALA A 85 16.25 7.11 13.72
C ALA A 85 17.00 7.20 12.39
N TYR A 86 18.10 6.46 12.28
CA TYR A 86 18.86 6.33 11.03
C TYR A 86 19.34 7.67 10.46
N GLY A 87 19.81 8.57 11.31
CA GLY A 87 20.27 9.91 10.93
C GLY A 87 19.22 11.01 11.06
N VAL A 88 17.94 10.65 11.31
CA VAL A 88 16.92 11.62 11.71
C VAL A 88 17.07 11.92 13.21
N PRO A 89 17.32 13.17 13.61
CA PRO A 89 17.46 13.55 15.01
C PRO A 89 16.22 13.25 15.84
N ALA A 90 16.40 12.68 17.03
CA ALA A 90 15.30 12.42 17.97
C ALA A 90 14.57 13.70 18.41
N SER A 91 15.27 14.84 18.38
CA SER A 91 14.72 16.16 18.68
C SER A 91 13.59 16.60 17.75
N LEU A 92 13.53 16.07 16.51
CA LEU A 92 12.42 16.33 15.61
C LEU A 92 11.18 15.56 16.08
N GLN A 93 10.16 16.30 16.47
CA GLN A 93 8.91 15.75 16.99
C GLN A 93 7.84 15.73 15.90
N PRO A 94 6.94 14.73 15.92
CA PRO A 94 5.80 14.71 15.02
C PRO A 94 4.84 15.86 15.36
N VAL A 95 4.08 16.32 14.36
CA VAL A 95 2.91 17.17 14.63
C VAL A 95 1.87 16.31 15.34
N ARG A 96 1.24 16.88 16.36
CA ARG A 96 0.18 16.23 17.15
C ARG A 96 -1.12 16.97 16.91
N ALA A 97 -2.20 16.24 16.70
CA ALA A 97 -3.52 16.85 16.62
C ALA A 97 -3.93 17.39 18.00
N PRO A 98 -4.75 18.47 18.06
CA PRO A 98 -5.40 18.88 19.29
C PRO A 98 -6.16 17.70 19.91
N PRO A 99 -6.31 17.64 21.23
CA PRO A 99 -7.06 16.58 21.89
C PRO A 99 -8.53 16.69 21.48
N SER A 100 -8.95 15.86 20.52
CA SER A 100 -10.31 15.87 19.97
C SER A 100 -11.20 14.82 20.65
N ARG A 101 -10.57 13.93 21.42
CA ARG A 101 -11.24 12.80 22.06
C ARG A 101 -11.66 13.18 23.46
N SER A 102 -12.98 13.17 23.69
CA SER A 102 -13.56 13.04 25.03
C SER A 102 -12.73 12.01 25.80
N HIS A 103 -12.36 12.33 27.05
CA HIS A 103 -11.47 11.56 27.92
C HIS A 103 -11.94 10.12 28.25
N ASP A 104 -12.78 9.50 27.42
CA ASP A 104 -13.20 8.10 27.53
C ASP A 104 -12.04 7.15 27.15
N PRO A 105 -11.47 6.42 28.13
CA PRO A 105 -10.43 5.43 27.89
C PRO A 105 -10.89 4.28 26.96
N GLY A 106 -12.21 4.10 26.80
CA GLY A 106 -12.83 3.13 25.90
C GLY A 106 -12.77 3.52 24.43
N ASN A 107 -12.57 4.79 24.10
CA ASN A 107 -12.43 5.21 22.70
C ASN A 107 -11.04 4.83 22.17
N ASN A 108 -10.03 4.77 23.05
CA ASN A 108 -8.67 4.26 22.83
C ASN A 108 -8.61 2.74 22.57
N GLN A 109 -9.71 2.15 22.11
CA GLN A 109 -9.88 0.71 21.97
C GLN A 109 -8.81 0.15 21.03
N LYS A 110 -7.81 -0.42 21.72
CA LYS A 110 -6.87 -1.41 21.23
C LYS A 110 -7.69 -2.46 20.49
N ARG A 111 -7.59 -2.46 19.16
CA ARG A 111 -7.96 -3.60 18.32
C ARG A 111 -9.47 -3.90 18.40
N SER A 112 -10.27 -3.22 17.57
CA SER A 112 -11.42 -3.91 16.98
C SER A 112 -10.86 -5.13 16.24
N ASP A 113 -11.43 -6.31 16.45
CA ASP A 113 -11.18 -7.47 15.60
C ASP A 113 -12.34 -7.50 14.60
N PRO A 114 -12.10 -7.46 13.28
CA PRO A 114 -10.79 -7.44 12.61
C PRO A 114 -9.99 -6.15 12.83
N PHE A 115 -8.67 -6.29 13.04
CA PHE A 115 -7.75 -5.17 13.24
C PHE A 115 -7.88 -4.13 12.12
N ALA A 116 -8.26 -2.91 12.51
CA ALA A 116 -8.47 -1.77 11.62
C ALA A 116 -7.26 -0.81 11.63
N PHE A 117 -6.62 -0.60 10.46
CA PHE A 117 -5.64 0.49 10.26
C PHE A 117 -6.31 1.87 10.19
N GLY A 118 -5.57 2.97 10.28
CA GLY A 118 -6.09 4.31 9.96
C GLY A 118 -6.84 5.04 11.08
N SER A 119 -7.08 4.38 12.24
CA SER A 119 -7.83 4.96 13.37
C SER A 119 -6.95 5.49 14.51
N ARG A 120 -5.61 5.35 14.41
CA ARG A 120 -4.69 5.76 15.47
C ARG A 120 -4.12 7.14 15.18
N TYR A 121 -4.88 8.16 15.52
CA TYR A 121 -4.43 9.56 15.47
C TYR A 121 -3.54 9.87 16.65
N LEU A 122 -2.42 10.55 16.41
CA LEU A 122 -1.51 10.99 17.46
C LEU A 122 -1.92 12.38 17.96
N GLU A 123 -2.36 12.46 19.21
CA GLU A 123 -2.85 13.70 19.82
C GLU A 123 -1.86 14.28 20.87
N GLU A 124 -2.13 15.52 21.29
CA GLU A 124 -1.43 16.13 22.41
C GLU A 124 -1.65 15.34 23.71
N GLY A 125 -0.56 15.09 24.45
CA GLY A 125 -0.59 14.27 25.66
C GLY A 125 -0.38 12.77 25.44
N ASP A 126 -0.53 12.27 24.21
CA ASP A 126 -0.32 10.85 23.92
C ASP A 126 1.13 10.40 24.14
N ASN A 127 1.27 9.15 24.56
CA ASN A 127 2.56 8.49 24.59
C ASN A 127 2.90 7.92 23.21
N ILE A 128 3.83 8.56 22.49
CA ILE A 128 4.30 8.11 21.16
C ILE A 128 4.67 6.61 21.12
N PHE A 129 5.20 6.07 22.23
CA PHE A 129 5.67 4.69 22.30
C PHE A 129 4.61 3.69 22.79
N GLU A 130 3.36 4.10 22.94
CA GLU A 130 2.27 3.20 23.29
C GLU A 130 2.03 2.17 22.18
N PHE A 131 1.91 2.64 20.94
CA PHE A 131 1.68 1.82 19.76
C PHE A 131 2.96 1.60 18.94
N ASN A 132 2.96 0.56 18.11
CA ASN A 132 4.04 0.34 17.13
C ASN A 132 3.91 1.25 15.90
N ALA A 133 2.76 1.88 15.71
CA ALA A 133 2.50 2.78 14.60
C ALA A 133 1.35 3.74 14.95
N TRP A 134 1.45 4.96 14.42
CA TRP A 134 0.41 5.97 14.38
C TRP A 134 0.10 6.28 12.92
N ASP A 135 -1.17 6.54 12.64
CA ASP A 135 -1.72 6.80 11.33
C ASP A 135 -1.91 8.32 11.14
N HIS A 136 -1.94 8.80 9.90
CA HIS A 136 -2.13 10.22 9.53
C HIS A 136 -1.12 11.22 10.15
N VAL A 137 0.10 10.75 10.44
CA VAL A 137 1.11 11.61 11.09
C VAL A 137 1.79 12.51 10.07
N THR A 138 1.67 13.83 10.27
CA THR A 138 2.38 14.85 9.51
C THR A 138 3.66 15.28 10.22
N VAL A 139 4.54 15.95 9.47
CA VAL A 139 5.83 16.46 9.93
C VAL A 139 5.82 17.99 9.97
N ASP A 140 6.59 18.58 10.88
CA ASP A 140 6.66 20.03 11.04
C ASP A 140 7.66 20.69 10.06
N SER A 141 7.71 22.03 10.05
CA SER A 141 8.63 22.78 9.20
C SER A 141 10.10 22.48 9.47
N ASN A 142 10.46 22.07 10.69
CA ASN A 142 11.84 21.72 11.04
C ASN A 142 12.25 20.40 10.39
N TYR A 143 11.37 19.40 10.40
CA TYR A 143 11.59 18.15 9.71
C TYR A 143 11.68 18.36 8.19
N LEU A 144 10.81 19.22 7.64
CA LEU A 144 10.85 19.56 6.21
C LEU A 144 12.19 20.20 5.82
N ALA A 145 12.67 21.17 6.60
CA ALA A 145 13.97 21.79 6.39
C ALA A 145 15.12 20.77 6.51
N PHE A 146 15.05 19.85 7.48
CA PHE A 146 16.01 18.76 7.63
C PHE A 146 16.02 17.84 6.41
N SER A 147 14.84 17.45 5.90
CA SER A 147 14.71 16.63 4.70
C SER A 147 15.34 17.30 3.48
N GLU A 148 15.08 18.59 3.27
CA GLU A 148 15.69 19.36 2.17
C GLU A 148 17.21 19.46 2.29
N GLU A 149 17.74 19.59 3.51
CA GLU A 149 19.18 19.53 3.74
C GLU A 149 19.77 18.16 3.37
N GLN A 150 19.08 17.07 3.71
CA GLN A 150 19.51 15.72 3.30
C GLN A 150 19.49 15.55 1.78
N TYR A 151 18.45 16.00 1.10
CA TYR A 151 18.36 15.94 -0.36
C TYR A 151 19.48 16.74 -1.03
N SER A 152 19.80 17.93 -0.50
CA SER A 152 20.94 18.72 -0.97
C SER A 152 22.28 17.98 -0.85
N LYS A 153 22.53 17.33 0.30
CA LYS A 153 23.74 16.50 0.50
C LYS A 153 23.78 15.30 -0.45
N GLN A 154 22.64 14.64 -0.68
CA GLN A 154 22.54 13.51 -1.61
C GLN A 154 22.84 13.94 -3.05
N ARG A 155 22.34 15.10 -3.49
CA ARG A 155 22.62 15.69 -4.81
C ARG A 155 24.10 16.02 -5.03
N GLN A 156 24.80 16.44 -3.97
CA GLN A 156 26.23 16.79 -4.03
C GLN A 156 27.14 15.56 -4.19
N GLU A 157 26.68 14.38 -3.77
CA GLU A 157 27.43 13.13 -3.87
C GLU A 157 26.63 12.06 -4.63
N PRO A 158 26.37 12.24 -5.94
CA PRO A 158 25.61 11.30 -6.75
C PRO A 158 26.37 10.00 -7.01
N VAL A 159 25.70 9.01 -7.59
CA VAL A 159 26.38 7.84 -8.17
C VAL A 159 27.37 8.29 -9.27
N SER A 160 28.41 7.50 -9.50
CA SER A 160 29.29 7.73 -10.65
C SER A 160 28.53 7.52 -11.97
N GLU A 161 28.96 8.16 -13.06
CA GLU A 161 28.40 7.93 -14.41
C GLU A 161 28.44 6.46 -14.81
N PHE A 162 29.57 5.79 -14.50
CA PHE A 162 29.74 4.37 -14.75
C PHE A 162 28.68 3.53 -14.03
N ASP A 163 28.47 3.79 -12.74
CA ASP A 163 27.48 3.06 -11.95
C ASP A 163 26.05 3.40 -12.39
N ARG A 164 25.75 4.67 -12.71
CA ARG A 164 24.45 5.09 -13.24
C ARG A 164 24.07 4.32 -14.50
N LYS A 165 25.03 4.19 -15.44
CA LYS A 165 24.84 3.38 -16.65
C LYS A 165 24.63 1.91 -16.30
N ARG A 166 25.49 1.35 -15.44
CA ARG A 166 25.41 -0.05 -15.00
C ARG A 166 24.07 -0.41 -14.34
N TYR A 167 23.50 0.47 -13.52
CA TYR A 167 22.21 0.23 -12.86
C TYR A 167 21.02 0.34 -13.81
N ASN A 168 21.14 1.13 -14.88
CA ASN A 168 20.06 1.34 -15.84
C ASN A 168 20.09 0.38 -17.04
N ASP A 169 21.26 -0.10 -17.47
CA ASP A 169 21.37 -0.98 -18.64
C ASP A 169 20.80 -2.38 -18.40
N GLN A 170 21.02 -2.94 -17.21
CA GLN A 170 20.66 -4.33 -16.88
C GLN A 170 19.98 -4.41 -15.49
N PRO A 171 18.85 -3.73 -15.30
CA PRO A 171 18.16 -3.66 -14.00
C PRO A 171 17.68 -5.03 -13.51
N GLU A 172 17.39 -5.98 -14.40
CA GLU A 172 16.93 -7.33 -14.09
C GLU A 172 17.98 -8.13 -13.31
N LYS A 173 19.27 -7.86 -13.53
CA LYS A 173 20.36 -8.57 -12.85
C LYS A 173 20.33 -8.33 -11.34
N TRP A 174 19.99 -7.11 -10.92
CA TRP A 174 19.93 -6.73 -9.52
C TRP A 174 18.78 -7.41 -8.80
N TRP A 175 17.60 -7.48 -9.44
CA TRP A 175 16.46 -8.24 -8.90
C TRP A 175 16.71 -9.75 -8.88
N ASN A 176 17.33 -10.31 -9.93
CA ASN A 176 17.74 -11.71 -9.94
C ASN A 176 18.72 -12.03 -8.80
N GLN A 177 19.70 -11.16 -8.56
CA GLN A 177 20.66 -11.32 -7.48
C GLN A 177 19.99 -11.16 -6.10
N PHE A 178 19.06 -10.22 -5.97
CA PHE A 178 18.26 -10.02 -4.77
C PHE A 178 17.48 -11.29 -4.41
N TYR A 179 16.68 -11.85 -5.32
CA TYR A 179 15.88 -13.05 -5.05
C TYR A 179 16.72 -14.31 -4.89
N LYS A 180 17.86 -14.41 -5.59
CA LYS A 180 18.84 -15.48 -5.34
C LYS A 180 19.34 -15.49 -3.90
N ASN A 181 19.62 -14.31 -3.33
CA ASN A 181 20.16 -14.17 -1.98
C ASN A 181 19.09 -14.29 -0.90
N ASN A 182 17.91 -13.74 -1.14
CA ASN A 182 16.88 -13.56 -0.12
C ASN A 182 15.78 -14.63 -0.14
N LYS A 183 15.52 -15.25 -1.30
CA LYS A 183 14.46 -16.25 -1.50
C LYS A 183 13.10 -15.74 -1.01
N THR A 184 12.33 -16.58 -0.31
CA THR A 184 11.00 -16.27 0.24
C THR A 184 11.03 -15.57 1.60
N ASN A 185 12.20 -15.35 2.21
CA ASN A 185 12.30 -14.95 3.62
C ASN A 185 12.31 -13.43 3.87
N PHE A 186 12.45 -12.63 2.81
CA PHE A 186 12.68 -11.20 2.97
C PHE A 186 11.39 -10.39 3.13
N PHE A 187 10.42 -10.60 2.24
CA PHE A 187 9.13 -9.94 2.32
C PHE A 187 8.15 -10.81 3.08
N LYS A 188 7.30 -10.17 3.89
CA LYS A 188 6.20 -10.84 4.58
C LYS A 188 4.97 -10.94 3.66
N ASN A 189 4.13 -11.94 3.92
CA ASN A 189 2.80 -12.03 3.35
C ASN A 189 2.00 -10.75 3.61
N ARG A 190 1.46 -10.16 2.54
CA ARG A 190 0.74 -8.88 2.55
C ARG A 190 -0.72 -9.06 2.93
N LYS A 191 -0.96 -9.59 4.13
CA LYS A 191 -2.31 -9.88 4.66
C LYS A 191 -3.23 -8.65 4.75
N TRP A 192 -2.64 -7.45 4.74
CA TRP A 192 -3.34 -6.17 4.80
C TRP A 192 -3.99 -5.76 3.46
N LEU A 193 -3.61 -6.36 2.33
CA LEU A 193 -4.08 -5.90 1.01
C LEU A 193 -5.60 -5.88 0.87
N ALA A 194 -6.28 -6.89 1.39
CA ALA A 194 -7.73 -6.97 1.37
C ALA A 194 -8.42 -5.88 2.19
N GLN A 195 -7.75 -5.34 3.22
CA GLN A 195 -8.29 -4.22 4.01
C GLN A 195 -8.15 -2.89 3.29
N GLU A 196 -7.08 -2.72 2.51
CA GLU A 196 -6.83 -1.49 1.74
C GLU A 196 -7.54 -1.52 0.38
N PHE A 197 -7.73 -2.72 -0.20
CA PHE A 197 -8.41 -2.96 -1.47
C PHE A 197 -9.49 -4.05 -1.28
N PRO A 198 -10.70 -3.66 -0.80
CA PRO A 198 -11.80 -4.59 -0.51
C PRO A 198 -12.20 -5.47 -1.69
N ILE A 199 -12.00 -4.99 -2.93
CA ILE A 199 -12.30 -5.75 -4.14
C ILE A 199 -11.60 -7.13 -4.18
N LEU A 200 -10.46 -7.28 -3.51
CA LEU A 200 -9.76 -8.56 -3.43
C LEU A 200 -10.54 -9.62 -2.65
N GLU A 201 -11.38 -9.20 -1.69
CA GLU A 201 -12.29 -10.10 -0.97
C GLU A 201 -13.50 -10.46 -1.84
N GLU A 202 -14.07 -9.48 -2.56
CA GLU A 202 -15.20 -9.68 -3.48
C GLU A 202 -14.84 -10.63 -4.63
N LEU A 203 -13.66 -10.46 -5.24
CA LEU A 203 -13.11 -11.39 -6.22
C LEU A 203 -12.87 -12.79 -5.64
N GLY A 204 -12.57 -12.85 -4.34
CA GLY A 204 -12.28 -14.07 -3.61
C GLY A 204 -13.52 -14.82 -3.12
N ALA A 205 -14.70 -14.20 -3.08
CA ALA A 205 -15.94 -14.79 -2.57
C ALA A 205 -16.37 -16.01 -3.39
N GLU A 206 -17.06 -16.98 -2.77
CA GLU A 206 -17.50 -18.22 -3.45
C GLU A 206 -18.38 -17.94 -4.68
N ASP A 207 -19.25 -16.94 -4.57
CA ASP A 207 -20.14 -16.42 -5.61
C ASP A 207 -19.54 -15.24 -6.40
N GLY A 208 -18.26 -14.89 -6.16
CA GLY A 208 -17.56 -13.81 -6.85
C GLY A 208 -17.48 -14.02 -8.38
N PRO A 209 -17.29 -12.95 -9.17
CA PRO A 209 -17.29 -13.04 -10.63
C PRO A 209 -16.14 -13.90 -11.16
N GLU A 210 -16.26 -14.42 -12.38
CA GLU A 210 -15.08 -14.90 -13.09
C GLU A 210 -14.17 -13.72 -13.40
N ALA A 211 -12.91 -13.81 -12.99
CA ALA A 211 -12.01 -12.66 -13.06
C ALA A 211 -10.56 -13.08 -13.23
N THR A 212 -9.82 -12.25 -13.97
CA THR A 212 -8.38 -12.36 -14.09
C THR A 212 -7.69 -11.23 -13.33
N LEU A 213 -6.87 -11.60 -12.34
CA LEU A 213 -6.03 -10.69 -11.55
C LEU A 213 -4.57 -10.79 -12.01
N LEU A 214 -3.99 -9.70 -12.51
CA LEU A 214 -2.57 -9.62 -12.86
C LEU A 214 -1.78 -8.94 -11.71
N GLU A 215 -0.93 -9.67 -11.00
CA GLU A 215 0.08 -9.08 -10.10
C GLU A 215 1.34 -8.74 -10.90
N VAL A 216 1.69 -7.47 -10.97
CA VAL A 216 2.92 -6.98 -11.61
C VAL A 216 3.99 -6.81 -10.54
N GLY A 217 5.18 -7.37 -10.76
CA GLY A 217 6.26 -7.42 -9.77
C GLY A 217 5.90 -8.31 -8.57
N ALA A 218 5.39 -9.51 -8.84
CA ALA A 218 4.87 -10.44 -7.84
C ALA A 218 5.93 -10.96 -6.84
N GLY A 219 7.22 -10.84 -7.18
CA GLY A 219 8.32 -11.25 -6.33
C GLY A 219 8.26 -12.74 -5.98
N ALA A 220 8.28 -13.05 -4.70
CA ALA A 220 8.15 -14.43 -4.21
C ALA A 220 6.69 -14.87 -3.98
N GLY A 221 5.69 -14.11 -4.47
CA GLY A 221 4.27 -14.46 -4.34
C GLY A 221 3.63 -14.06 -3.00
N ASN A 222 4.23 -13.10 -2.28
CA ASN A 222 3.76 -12.67 -0.96
C ASN A 222 2.42 -11.90 -0.97
N SER A 223 1.87 -11.60 -2.15
CA SER A 223 0.50 -11.11 -2.33
C SER A 223 -0.37 -12.20 -2.98
N ALA A 224 0.06 -12.75 -4.12
CA ALA A 224 -0.65 -13.80 -4.84
C ALA A 224 -1.08 -14.97 -3.95
N PHE A 225 -0.18 -15.57 -3.16
CA PHE A 225 -0.54 -16.75 -2.35
C PHE A 225 -1.52 -16.40 -1.21
N PRO A 226 -1.34 -15.31 -0.44
CA PRO A 226 -2.36 -14.89 0.52
C PRO A 226 -3.74 -14.61 -0.11
N ILE A 227 -3.80 -14.03 -1.32
CA ILE A 227 -5.06 -13.82 -2.04
C ILE A 227 -5.67 -15.17 -2.40
N LEU A 228 -4.87 -16.07 -2.99
CA LEU A 228 -5.30 -17.41 -3.39
C LEU A 228 -5.80 -18.26 -2.22
N GLN A 229 -5.11 -18.20 -1.08
CA GLN A 229 -5.48 -18.92 0.15
C GLN A 229 -6.80 -18.44 0.75
N ARG A 230 -7.12 -17.16 0.59
CA ARG A 230 -8.37 -16.58 1.09
C ARG A 230 -9.53 -16.74 0.11
N SER A 231 -9.23 -16.93 -1.18
CA SER A 231 -10.22 -17.05 -2.23
C SER A 231 -10.89 -18.43 -2.23
N GLN A 232 -12.22 -18.41 -2.09
CA GLN A 232 -13.13 -19.54 -2.33
C GLN A 232 -13.60 -19.56 -3.80
N ASN A 233 -13.43 -18.46 -4.54
CA ASN A 233 -13.71 -18.37 -5.96
C ASN A 233 -12.78 -19.28 -6.77
N LYS A 234 -13.34 -20.34 -7.37
CA LYS A 234 -12.61 -21.26 -8.26
C LYS A 234 -12.41 -20.70 -9.67
N ARG A 235 -13.13 -19.62 -10.01
CA ARG A 235 -13.05 -18.91 -11.30
C ARG A 235 -12.12 -17.70 -11.26
N LEU A 236 -11.53 -17.39 -10.10
CA LEU A 236 -10.49 -16.37 -9.99
C LEU A 236 -9.16 -16.94 -10.47
N LYS A 237 -8.61 -16.37 -11.54
CA LYS A 237 -7.28 -16.72 -12.05
C LYS A 237 -6.28 -15.61 -11.74
N ILE A 238 -5.13 -15.97 -11.18
CA ILE A 238 -4.05 -15.04 -10.88
C ILE A 238 -2.92 -15.22 -11.89
N HIS A 239 -2.53 -14.14 -12.57
CA HIS A 239 -1.29 -14.07 -13.34
C HIS A 239 -0.26 -13.30 -12.50
N ALA A 240 0.80 -13.97 -12.04
CA ALA A 240 1.84 -13.41 -11.19
C ALA A 240 3.13 -13.18 -11.99
N CYS A 241 3.31 -11.95 -12.46
CA CYS A 241 4.43 -11.58 -13.33
C CYS A 241 5.53 -10.87 -12.55
N ASP A 242 6.79 -11.19 -12.83
CA ASP A 242 7.93 -10.47 -12.27
C ASP A 242 9.07 -10.33 -13.29
N PHE A 243 9.81 -9.23 -13.21
CA PHE A 243 10.97 -8.98 -14.07
C PHE A 243 12.12 -9.95 -13.78
N SER A 244 12.18 -10.49 -12.57
CA SER A 244 13.17 -11.47 -12.15
C SER A 244 12.73 -12.91 -12.42
N LYS A 245 13.47 -13.61 -13.28
CA LYS A 245 13.33 -15.07 -13.41
C LYS A 245 13.51 -15.83 -12.10
N LYS A 246 14.34 -15.32 -11.18
CA LYS A 246 14.51 -15.94 -9.85
C LYS A 246 13.29 -15.76 -8.96
N ALA A 247 12.60 -14.63 -9.05
CA ALA A 247 11.31 -14.42 -8.38
C ALA A 247 10.26 -15.43 -8.88
N VAL A 248 10.11 -15.53 -10.21
CA VAL A 248 9.17 -16.46 -10.86
C VAL A 248 9.47 -17.91 -10.51
N GLU A 249 10.75 -18.32 -10.49
CA GLU A 249 11.16 -19.65 -10.03
C GLU A 249 10.70 -19.93 -8.58
N LEU A 250 10.73 -18.94 -7.68
CA LEU A 250 10.27 -19.12 -6.29
C LEU A 250 8.75 -19.32 -6.23
N ILE A 251 7.98 -18.58 -7.03
CA ILE A 251 6.52 -18.74 -7.10
C ILE A 251 6.16 -20.13 -7.65
N ARG A 252 6.77 -20.55 -8.76
CA ARG A 252 6.49 -21.86 -9.38
C ARG A 252 6.88 -23.06 -8.50
N ASN A 253 7.84 -22.87 -7.58
CA ASN A 253 8.26 -23.90 -6.62
C ASN A 253 7.52 -23.83 -5.27
N HIS A 254 6.58 -22.89 -5.11
CA HIS A 254 5.81 -22.77 -3.88
C HIS A 254 4.82 -23.92 -3.74
N GLU A 255 4.60 -24.41 -2.52
CA GLU A 255 3.73 -25.58 -2.25
C GLU A 255 2.25 -25.37 -2.64
N LEU A 256 1.83 -24.11 -2.69
CA LEU A 256 0.47 -23.71 -3.08
C LEU A 256 0.34 -23.33 -4.56
N TYR A 257 1.39 -23.57 -5.36
CA TYR A 257 1.33 -23.30 -6.79
C TYR A 257 0.40 -24.33 -7.46
N ASP A 258 -0.72 -23.83 -7.96
CA ASP A 258 -1.72 -24.60 -8.68
C ASP A 258 -1.89 -23.99 -10.08
N PRO A 259 -1.43 -24.64 -11.16
CA PRO A 259 -1.53 -24.12 -12.52
C PRO A 259 -2.95 -23.78 -12.99
N GLU A 260 -3.98 -24.35 -12.35
CA GLU A 260 -5.37 -24.03 -12.67
C GLU A 260 -5.80 -22.66 -12.12
N ARG A 261 -5.20 -22.21 -11.02
CA ARG A 261 -5.57 -20.97 -10.32
C ARG A 261 -4.51 -19.86 -10.41
N ILE A 262 -3.25 -20.22 -10.61
CA ILE A 262 -2.13 -19.27 -10.70
C ILE A 262 -1.15 -19.63 -11.80
N GLN A 263 -0.79 -18.64 -12.61
CA GLN A 263 0.26 -18.72 -13.61
C GLN A 263 1.34 -17.68 -13.29
N ALA A 264 2.61 -18.08 -13.24
CA ALA A 264 3.70 -17.15 -12.96
C ALA A 264 4.68 -17.05 -14.13
N ASP A 265 5.01 -15.84 -14.58
CA ASP A 265 5.82 -15.61 -15.77
C ASP A 265 6.81 -14.46 -15.63
N VAL A 266 7.89 -14.55 -16.40
CA VAL A 266 8.85 -13.45 -16.51
C VAL A 266 8.28 -12.42 -17.47
N TRP A 267 8.12 -11.19 -16.99
CA TRP A 267 7.62 -10.09 -17.81
C TRP A 267 8.19 -8.76 -17.33
N ASP A 268 8.63 -7.95 -18.30
CA ASP A 268 8.94 -6.54 -18.09
C ASP A 268 7.69 -5.73 -18.43
N VAL A 269 7.10 -5.07 -17.44
CA VAL A 269 5.93 -4.22 -17.63
C VAL A 269 6.18 -3.11 -18.65
N ALA A 270 7.44 -2.68 -18.81
CA ALA A 270 7.85 -1.68 -19.79
C ALA A 270 8.44 -2.29 -21.08
N ALA A 271 8.14 -3.56 -21.38
CA ALA A 271 8.56 -4.20 -22.63
C ALA A 271 8.05 -3.43 -23.85
N SER A 272 8.92 -3.30 -24.86
CA SER A 272 8.57 -2.69 -26.15
C SER A 272 7.43 -3.45 -26.84
N PRO A 273 6.53 -2.76 -27.57
CA PRO A 273 5.56 -3.41 -28.44
C PRO A 273 6.20 -4.31 -29.51
N ASP A 274 7.49 -4.10 -29.85
CA ASP A 274 8.21 -4.95 -30.81
C ASP A 274 8.74 -6.26 -30.20
N SER A 275 8.51 -6.50 -28.90
CA SER A 275 8.88 -7.77 -28.26
C SER A 275 8.03 -8.94 -28.75
N GLU A 276 8.48 -10.18 -28.54
CA GLU A 276 7.83 -11.39 -29.09
C GLU A 276 6.33 -11.52 -28.75
N ASN A 277 5.89 -10.97 -27.62
CA ASN A 277 4.49 -10.98 -27.18
C ASN A 277 3.79 -9.62 -27.33
N GLY A 278 4.30 -8.74 -28.20
CA GLY A 278 3.72 -7.43 -28.41
C GLY A 278 3.80 -6.51 -27.19
N GLY A 279 4.73 -6.73 -26.26
CA GLY A 279 4.84 -6.02 -24.98
C GLY A 279 3.97 -6.57 -23.84
N LEU A 280 3.09 -7.54 -24.12
CA LEU A 280 2.14 -8.08 -23.14
C LEU A 280 2.71 -9.28 -22.36
N PRO A 281 2.18 -9.56 -21.16
CA PRO A 281 2.61 -10.71 -20.37
C PRO A 281 2.25 -12.04 -21.07
N PRO A 282 3.09 -13.08 -20.95
CA PRO A 282 2.81 -14.37 -21.57
C PRO A 282 1.44 -14.94 -21.20
N GLY A 283 0.68 -15.37 -22.22
CA GLY A 283 -0.65 -15.97 -22.06
C GLY A 283 -1.79 -14.98 -21.79
N LEU A 284 -1.51 -13.67 -21.78
CA LEU A 284 -2.51 -12.62 -21.72
C LEU A 284 -2.55 -11.84 -23.05
N ILE A 285 -3.72 -11.29 -23.35
CA ILE A 285 -3.98 -10.51 -24.56
C ILE A 285 -4.57 -9.15 -24.18
N GLU A 286 -4.77 -8.26 -25.16
CA GLU A 286 -5.44 -6.98 -24.92
C GLU A 286 -6.86 -7.20 -24.38
N GLY A 287 -7.28 -6.38 -23.41
CA GLY A 287 -8.61 -6.46 -22.84
C GLY A 287 -8.93 -7.79 -22.14
N SER A 288 -7.93 -8.46 -21.54
CA SER A 288 -8.13 -9.77 -20.89
C SER A 288 -8.12 -9.74 -19.36
N VAL A 289 -7.62 -8.66 -18.76
CA VAL A 289 -7.44 -8.54 -17.31
C VAL A 289 -8.50 -7.63 -16.69
N ASP A 290 -9.09 -8.05 -15.57
CA ASP A 290 -10.08 -7.26 -14.83
C ASP A 290 -9.41 -6.33 -13.81
N VAL A 291 -8.42 -6.86 -13.08
CA VAL A 291 -7.70 -6.11 -12.05
C VAL A 291 -6.20 -6.30 -12.20
N VAL A 292 -5.45 -5.20 -12.13
CA VAL A 292 -3.99 -5.20 -12.06
C VAL A 292 -3.57 -4.78 -10.65
N LEU A 293 -2.73 -5.57 -9.99
CA LEU A 293 -2.16 -5.26 -8.69
C LEU A 293 -0.70 -4.81 -8.85
N MET A 294 -0.39 -3.58 -8.43
CA MET A 294 0.96 -2.99 -8.50
C MET A 294 1.40 -2.48 -7.12
N ILE A 295 2.18 -3.29 -6.40
CA ILE A 295 2.58 -3.01 -5.02
C ILE A 295 4.11 -2.91 -4.88
N PHE A 296 4.62 -1.69 -4.75
CA PHE A 296 6.06 -1.34 -4.65
C PHE A 296 6.88 -1.77 -5.88
N ILE A 297 6.34 -1.53 -7.07
CA ILE A 297 6.97 -1.97 -8.33
C ILE A 297 7.19 -0.81 -9.30
N PHE A 298 6.31 0.18 -9.31
CA PHE A 298 6.36 1.28 -10.26
C PHE A 298 7.54 2.20 -9.95
N SER A 299 7.87 2.36 -8.66
CA SER A 299 9.08 3.04 -8.20
C SER A 299 10.38 2.35 -8.62
N ALA A 300 10.37 1.07 -8.98
CA ALA A 300 11.58 0.36 -9.40
C ALA A 300 11.94 0.62 -10.88
N LEU A 301 10.99 1.16 -11.64
CA LEU A 301 11.15 1.56 -13.03
C LEU A 301 11.99 2.84 -13.13
N ASN A 302 12.74 2.97 -14.22
CA ASN A 302 13.33 4.25 -14.59
C ASN A 302 12.19 5.20 -15.04
N PRO A 303 12.25 6.51 -14.76
CA PRO A 303 11.25 7.47 -15.22
C PRO A 303 10.96 7.43 -16.73
N LYS A 304 11.91 6.99 -17.55
CA LYS A 304 11.74 6.82 -19.01
C LYS A 304 10.89 5.60 -19.39
N GLN A 305 10.64 4.68 -18.46
CA GLN A 305 9.89 3.44 -18.67
C GLN A 305 8.41 3.56 -18.30
N TRP A 306 8.00 4.62 -17.59
CA TRP A 306 6.64 4.77 -17.08
C TRP A 306 5.60 4.85 -18.20
N ASP A 307 5.87 5.60 -19.27
CA ASP A 307 4.92 5.75 -20.38
C ASP A 307 4.62 4.41 -21.03
N GLN A 308 5.65 3.60 -21.31
CA GLN A 308 5.47 2.26 -21.85
C GLN A 308 4.75 1.32 -20.88
N ALA A 309 5.10 1.40 -19.58
CA ALA A 309 4.43 0.60 -18.56
C ALA A 309 2.92 0.90 -18.50
N VAL A 310 2.55 2.18 -18.44
CA VAL A 310 1.15 2.62 -18.41
C VAL A 310 0.40 2.18 -19.68
N ARG A 311 1.03 2.26 -20.86
CA ARG A 311 0.45 1.76 -22.12
C ARG A 311 0.20 0.25 -22.09
N ASN A 312 1.16 -0.53 -21.62
CA ASN A 312 0.99 -1.99 -21.54
C ASN A 312 -0.10 -2.38 -20.53
N ILE A 313 -0.18 -1.67 -19.39
CA ILE A 313 -1.28 -1.85 -18.42
C ILE A 313 -2.63 -1.45 -19.02
N TRP A 314 -2.69 -0.32 -19.74
CA TRP A 314 -3.89 0.11 -20.45
C TRP A 314 -4.36 -0.93 -21.45
N ARG A 315 -3.45 -1.50 -22.24
CA ARG A 315 -3.76 -2.49 -23.27
C ARG A 315 -4.29 -3.79 -22.66
N VAL A 316 -3.65 -4.32 -21.63
CA VAL A 316 -4.02 -5.62 -21.04
C VAL A 316 -5.35 -5.56 -20.28
N LEU A 317 -5.70 -4.39 -19.71
CA LEU A 317 -6.95 -4.20 -18.98
C LEU A 317 -8.18 -4.17 -19.89
N LYS A 318 -9.25 -4.83 -19.46
CA LYS A 318 -10.60 -4.64 -20.00
C LYS A 318 -11.06 -3.20 -19.82
N PRO A 319 -11.87 -2.63 -20.73
CA PRO A 319 -12.62 -1.41 -20.45
C PRO A 319 -13.43 -1.53 -19.15
N GLY A 320 -13.28 -0.59 -18.22
CA GLY A 320 -13.83 -0.67 -16.86
C GLY A 320 -12.97 -1.42 -15.84
N GLY A 321 -11.92 -2.11 -16.27
CA GLY A 321 -10.95 -2.73 -15.37
C GLY A 321 -10.09 -1.69 -14.63
N GLN A 322 -9.39 -2.14 -13.57
CA GLN A 322 -8.74 -1.23 -12.62
C GLN A 322 -7.33 -1.65 -12.20
N VAL A 323 -6.55 -0.67 -11.76
CA VAL A 323 -5.22 -0.83 -11.17
C VAL A 323 -5.30 -0.52 -9.68
N LEU A 324 -4.93 -1.48 -8.84
CA LEU A 324 -4.74 -1.32 -7.40
C LEU A 324 -3.26 -0.98 -7.16
N PHE A 325 -2.99 0.25 -6.75
CA PHE A 325 -1.65 0.80 -6.73
C PHE A 325 -1.20 1.15 -5.32
N ARG A 326 0.01 0.74 -4.95
CA ARG A 326 0.69 1.25 -3.75
C ARG A 326 2.19 1.35 -3.96
N ASP A 327 2.79 2.51 -3.71
CA ASP A 327 4.23 2.71 -3.87
C ASP A 327 4.82 3.73 -2.89
N TYR A 328 6.11 4.08 -3.02
CA TYR A 328 6.78 5.03 -2.13
C TYR A 328 6.42 6.49 -2.46
N GLY A 329 6.08 7.26 -1.42
CA GLY A 329 5.84 8.70 -1.52
C GLY A 329 7.07 9.52 -1.14
N ARG A 330 7.18 10.73 -1.70
CA ARG A 330 8.22 11.70 -1.36
C ARG A 330 8.19 12.03 0.13
N GLY A 331 9.36 12.19 0.75
CA GLY A 331 9.49 12.42 2.19
C GLY A 331 9.51 11.16 3.05
N ASP A 332 9.38 9.96 2.47
CA ASP A 332 9.57 8.71 3.21
C ASP A 332 10.95 8.66 3.87
N LEU A 333 11.05 8.11 5.09
CA LEU A 333 12.32 7.94 5.79
C LEU A 333 13.39 7.25 4.94
N ALA A 334 13.01 6.32 4.04
CA ALA A 334 13.96 5.69 3.14
C ALA A 334 14.62 6.68 2.17
N GLN A 335 13.88 7.68 1.68
CA GLN A 335 14.40 8.75 0.85
C GLN A 335 15.33 9.66 1.65
N VAL A 336 14.83 10.16 2.80
CA VAL A 336 15.54 11.13 3.65
C VAL A 336 16.90 10.60 4.12
N ARG A 337 17.00 9.29 4.38
CA ARG A 337 18.21 8.67 4.92
C ARG A 337 19.21 8.13 3.88
N PHE A 338 19.00 8.36 2.59
CA PHE A 338 19.96 7.87 1.60
C PHE A 338 21.36 8.43 1.90
N LYS A 339 22.33 7.52 1.91
CA LYS A 339 23.74 7.86 2.04
C LYS A 339 24.26 8.35 0.70
N LYS A 340 25.44 8.95 0.72
CA LYS A 340 26.19 9.35 -0.46
C LYS A 340 26.41 8.22 -1.47
N GLY A 341 26.55 8.59 -2.74
CA GLY A 341 26.75 7.65 -3.86
C GLY A 341 25.51 6.81 -4.17
N ARG A 342 24.32 7.33 -3.90
CA ARG A 342 23.03 6.63 -4.13
C ARG A 342 22.03 7.42 -4.96
N TYR A 343 22.16 8.74 -4.98
CA TYR A 343 21.35 9.63 -5.80
C TYR A 343 21.67 9.38 -7.29
N MET A 344 20.66 9.07 -8.09
CA MET A 344 20.79 8.91 -9.55
C MET A 344 20.24 10.13 -10.28
N GLU A 345 18.99 10.48 -10.00
CA GLU A 345 18.26 11.65 -10.51
C GLU A 345 17.31 12.15 -9.42
N GLU A 346 16.61 13.27 -9.62
CA GLU A 346 15.69 13.80 -8.61
C GLU A 346 14.64 12.75 -8.26
N ASN A 347 14.41 12.54 -6.96
CA ASN A 347 13.57 11.47 -6.41
C ASN A 347 13.95 10.02 -6.80
N PHE A 348 15.01 9.80 -7.61
CA PHE A 348 15.41 8.49 -8.11
C PHE A 348 16.76 8.03 -7.56
N TYR A 349 16.77 6.87 -6.91
CA TYR A 349 17.91 6.38 -6.14
C TYR A 349 18.19 4.92 -6.42
N VAL A 350 19.44 4.53 -6.21
CA VAL A 350 19.84 3.12 -6.15
C VAL A 350 19.97 2.67 -4.68
N ARG A 351 19.51 1.46 -4.37
CA ARG A 351 19.63 0.82 -3.07
C ARG A 351 20.96 0.08 -2.93
N GLY A 352 21.26 -0.39 -1.72
CA GLY A 352 22.51 -1.13 -1.45
C GLY A 352 22.69 -2.42 -2.23
N ASP A 353 21.59 -3.08 -2.58
CA ASP A 353 21.55 -4.30 -3.39
C ASP A 353 21.60 -4.02 -4.90
N GLY A 354 21.70 -2.74 -5.31
CA GLY A 354 21.72 -2.30 -6.70
C GLY A 354 20.34 -2.17 -7.35
N THR A 355 19.27 -2.53 -6.66
CA THR A 355 17.90 -2.26 -7.13
C THR A 355 17.60 -0.76 -7.07
N ARG A 356 16.66 -0.30 -7.88
CA ARG A 356 16.33 1.14 -7.99
C ARG A 356 15.04 1.44 -7.25
N VAL A 357 14.85 2.70 -6.86
CA VAL A 357 13.62 3.19 -6.24
C VAL A 357 13.42 4.66 -6.56
N TYR A 358 12.19 5.01 -6.91
CA TYR A 358 11.67 6.36 -7.05
C TYR A 358 10.74 6.70 -5.88
N PHE A 359 10.60 7.99 -5.55
CA PHE A 359 9.66 8.49 -4.53
C PHE A 359 8.73 9.51 -5.16
N PHE A 360 7.45 9.15 -5.27
CA PHE A 360 6.48 9.92 -6.03
C PHE A 360 5.86 11.06 -5.22
N GLU A 361 5.53 12.14 -5.91
CA GLU A 361 4.53 13.10 -5.43
C GLU A 361 3.13 12.65 -5.89
N GLN A 362 2.09 13.13 -5.21
CA GLN A 362 0.71 12.78 -5.55
C GLN A 362 0.32 13.29 -6.95
N SER A 363 0.52 14.58 -7.18
CA SER A 363 0.21 15.24 -8.46
C SER A 363 0.99 14.64 -9.64
N GLU A 364 2.20 14.15 -9.40
CA GLU A 364 2.99 13.45 -10.41
C GLU A 364 2.32 12.14 -10.84
N LEU A 365 1.78 11.35 -9.91
CA LEU A 365 1.03 10.14 -10.24
C LEU A 365 -0.30 10.45 -10.90
N GLU A 366 -1.00 11.52 -10.50
CA GLU A 366 -2.20 12.00 -11.20
C GLU A 366 -1.90 12.35 -12.66
N ASP A 367 -0.82 13.10 -12.91
CA ASP A 367 -0.38 13.46 -14.27
C ASP A 367 0.01 12.19 -15.07
N ILE A 368 0.80 11.28 -14.48
CA ILE A 368 1.24 10.04 -15.14
C ILE A 368 0.05 9.16 -15.49
N TRP A 369 -0.79 8.82 -14.53
CA TRP A 369 -1.89 7.87 -14.75
C TRP A 369 -3.09 8.52 -15.46
N GLY A 370 -3.32 9.82 -15.28
CA GLY A 370 -4.37 10.58 -15.96
C GLY A 370 -4.07 10.93 -17.42
N GLY A 371 -2.90 10.55 -17.95
CA GLY A 371 -2.55 10.73 -19.37
C GLY A 371 -2.07 12.13 -19.73
N ALA A 372 -1.73 12.98 -18.76
CA ALA A 372 -1.14 14.28 -19.03
C ALA A 372 0.23 14.13 -19.71
N ALA A 373 0.49 14.96 -20.72
CA ALA A 373 1.80 15.00 -21.38
C ALA A 373 2.88 15.31 -20.35
N ARG A 374 4.00 14.56 -20.38
CA ARG A 374 5.13 14.77 -19.48
C ARG A 374 5.62 16.22 -19.60
N LYS A 375 5.38 17.04 -18.57
CA LYS A 375 5.94 18.40 -18.49
C LYS A 375 7.46 18.27 -18.48
N ARG A 376 8.13 18.72 -19.55
CA ARG A 376 9.60 18.75 -19.64
C ARG A 376 10.16 19.96 -18.87
N ASP A 377 9.74 20.16 -17.62
CA ASP A 377 10.46 20.99 -16.66
C ASP A 377 9.79 20.83 -15.30
N THR A 378 10.40 20.07 -14.41
CA THR A 378 9.97 20.03 -13.01
C THR A 378 10.88 20.96 -12.23
N THR A 379 10.49 22.24 -12.11
CA THR A 379 10.76 22.97 -10.87
C THR A 379 9.83 22.37 -9.82
N VAL A 380 10.28 21.30 -9.16
CA VAL A 380 9.48 20.57 -8.16
C VAL A 380 9.27 21.48 -6.94
N GLY A 381 8.01 21.54 -6.49
CA GLY A 381 7.58 22.36 -5.36
C GLY A 381 8.28 22.00 -4.05
N ASN A 382 8.56 23.04 -3.26
CA ASN A 382 8.90 22.88 -1.85
C ASN A 382 7.81 22.07 -1.16
N VAL A 383 8.21 21.21 -0.21
CA VAL A 383 7.28 20.41 0.58
C VAL A 383 6.30 21.32 1.32
N ALA A 384 5.10 21.53 0.79
CA ALA A 384 4.07 22.35 1.40
C ALA A 384 2.66 22.05 0.85
N ASP A 385 2.26 20.77 0.77
CA ASP A 385 0.82 20.42 0.83
C ASP A 385 0.43 20.21 2.29
N THR A 386 0.64 21.26 3.09
CA THR A 386 -0.08 21.46 4.35
C THR A 386 -0.90 22.71 4.14
N THR A 387 -2.19 22.53 3.89
CA THR A 387 -3.18 23.60 3.77
C THR A 387 -3.16 24.47 5.03
N ILE A 388 -2.46 25.60 4.94
CA ILE A 388 -2.69 26.75 5.81
C ILE A 388 -3.47 27.75 4.93
N SER A 389 -4.60 28.23 5.46
CA SER A 389 -5.62 29.01 4.75
C SER A 389 -5.08 30.04 3.77
N GLN A 390 -5.64 29.98 2.57
CA GLN A 390 -5.53 30.99 1.52
C GLN A 390 -6.12 32.32 1.97
N THR A 391 -5.39 33.41 1.75
CA THR A 391 -5.98 34.69 1.36
C THR A 391 -4.92 35.49 0.57
N GLU A 392 -5.33 35.99 -0.60
CA GLU A 392 -4.70 37.10 -1.37
C GLU A 392 -3.58 36.79 -2.40
N ALA A 393 -3.74 35.79 -3.28
CA ALA A 393 -2.87 35.68 -4.46
C ALA A 393 -3.54 35.23 -5.78
N GLU A 394 -4.88 35.18 -5.88
CA GLU A 394 -5.57 34.67 -7.08
C GLU A 394 -5.93 35.74 -8.14
N GLY A 395 -5.75 37.02 -7.84
CA GLY A 395 -6.23 38.10 -8.72
C GLY A 395 -5.33 38.50 -9.89
N VAL A 396 -4.10 38.01 -10.01
CA VAL A 396 -3.09 38.60 -10.94
C VAL A 396 -2.68 37.64 -12.08
N ILE A 397 -3.03 36.35 -11.99
CA ILE A 397 -2.58 35.33 -12.96
C ILE A 397 -3.63 35.07 -14.06
N ALA A 398 -4.91 35.29 -13.78
CA ALA A 398 -5.99 35.06 -14.74
C ALA A 398 -5.90 35.99 -15.97
N ASP A 399 -5.59 37.27 -15.77
CA ASP A 399 -5.61 38.27 -16.84
C ASP A 399 -4.47 38.15 -17.87
N LYS A 400 -3.44 37.33 -17.61
CA LYS A 400 -2.29 37.15 -18.52
C LYS A 400 -2.37 35.90 -19.39
N ILE A 401 -3.25 34.95 -19.08
CA ILE A 401 -3.42 33.73 -19.86
C ILE A 401 -4.39 33.96 -21.04
N GLU A 402 -5.35 34.88 -20.89
CA GLU A 402 -6.35 35.16 -21.91
C GLU A 402 -5.79 35.98 -23.10
N SER A 403 -4.65 36.66 -22.95
CA SER A 403 -4.07 37.50 -24.00
C SER A 403 -3.17 36.78 -25.00
N LEU A 404 -2.98 35.45 -24.91
CA LEU A 404 -2.03 34.70 -25.76
C LEU A 404 -2.60 33.47 -26.49
N SER A 405 -3.91 33.23 -26.45
CA SER A 405 -4.54 32.17 -27.25
C SER A 405 -4.89 32.66 -28.66
N LEU A 406 -3.98 32.42 -29.62
CA LEU A 406 -4.33 32.41 -31.04
C LEU A 406 -5.33 31.28 -31.29
N HIS A 407 -6.54 31.64 -31.72
CA HIS A 407 -7.61 30.70 -32.05
C HIS A 407 -7.36 30.06 -33.42
N ASP A 408 -7.25 28.73 -33.46
CA ASP A 408 -7.32 27.92 -34.68
C ASP A 408 -8.77 27.39 -34.83
N PRO A 409 -9.54 27.79 -35.86
CA PRO A 409 -10.98 27.58 -35.89
C PRO A 409 -11.45 26.20 -36.41
N ASP A 410 -10.56 25.20 -36.57
CA ASP A 410 -10.91 23.89 -37.13
C ASP A 410 -11.07 22.74 -36.10
N SER A 411 -11.28 23.04 -34.81
CA SER A 411 -11.43 22.00 -33.76
C SER A 411 -12.82 21.34 -33.65
N GLN A 412 -13.72 21.54 -34.62
CA GLN A 412 -15.06 20.91 -34.62
C GLN A 412 -15.22 19.83 -35.71
N THR A 413 -14.41 18.77 -35.64
CA THR A 413 -14.76 17.39 -36.03
C THR A 413 -13.57 16.49 -35.73
N ARG A 414 -13.46 15.97 -34.50
CA ARG A 414 -12.52 14.88 -34.22
C ARG A 414 -13.24 13.57 -34.48
N GLU A 415 -13.24 13.14 -35.74
CA GLU A 415 -13.53 11.76 -36.11
C GLU A 415 -12.62 10.81 -35.32
N GLN A 416 -13.12 9.62 -35.00
CA GLN A 416 -12.38 8.57 -34.29
C GLN A 416 -11.13 8.18 -35.10
N SER A 417 -10.00 8.86 -34.85
CA SER A 417 -8.70 8.37 -35.28
C SER A 417 -8.39 7.13 -34.45
N HIS A 418 -8.07 6.04 -35.14
CA HIS A 418 -7.51 4.84 -34.55
C HIS A 418 -6.10 5.19 -34.04
N ASP A 419 -6.02 5.90 -32.92
CA ASP A 419 -4.74 6.27 -32.30
C ASP A 419 -4.10 4.97 -31.81
N ASP A 420 -3.08 4.48 -32.52
CA ASP A 420 -2.35 3.28 -32.15
C ASP A 420 -1.63 3.52 -30.83
N VAL A 421 -2.14 2.93 -29.75
CA VAL A 421 -1.57 3.04 -28.41
C VAL A 421 -0.12 2.56 -28.32
N ASN A 422 0.37 1.80 -29.30
CA ASN A 422 1.75 1.36 -29.38
C ASN A 422 2.69 2.39 -30.02
N ASP A 423 2.16 3.39 -30.73
CA ASP A 423 2.96 4.47 -31.29
C ASP A 423 3.43 5.40 -30.16
N PRO A 424 4.74 5.55 -29.93
CA PRO A 424 5.27 6.43 -28.89
C PRO A 424 4.95 7.92 -29.12
N GLU A 425 4.62 8.32 -30.34
CA GLU A 425 4.23 9.69 -30.68
C GLU A 425 2.76 9.99 -30.35
N THR A 426 1.92 8.96 -30.19
CA THR A 426 0.55 9.18 -29.68
C THR A 426 0.63 9.66 -28.23
N PRO A 427 -0.29 10.50 -27.76
CA PRO A 427 -0.40 10.79 -26.33
C PRO A 427 -0.60 9.51 -25.51
N ARG A 428 -0.01 9.45 -24.31
CA ARG A 428 -0.20 8.32 -23.39
C ARG A 428 -1.69 8.22 -23.03
N PRO A 429 -2.30 7.02 -23.01
CA PRO A 429 -3.67 6.88 -22.56
C PRO A 429 -3.82 7.29 -21.09
N GLY A 430 -4.95 7.91 -20.77
CA GLY A 430 -5.28 8.35 -19.41
C GLY A 430 -6.32 7.46 -18.75
N PHE A 431 -6.02 7.01 -17.54
CA PHE A 431 -6.94 6.38 -16.62
C PHE A 431 -7.75 7.44 -15.87
N GLU A 432 -8.97 7.09 -15.50
CA GLU A 432 -9.71 7.80 -14.47
C GLU A 432 -9.02 7.56 -13.12
N VAL A 433 -8.72 8.65 -12.40
CA VAL A 433 -8.18 8.58 -11.04
C VAL A 433 -9.36 8.43 -10.08
N ALA A 434 -9.79 7.19 -9.84
CA ALA A 434 -10.92 6.90 -8.98
C ALA A 434 -10.61 7.25 -7.51
N HIS A 435 -9.39 6.95 -7.07
CA HIS A 435 -8.88 7.40 -5.78
C HIS A 435 -7.37 7.59 -5.87
N ILE A 436 -6.85 8.63 -5.22
CA ILE A 436 -5.43 8.74 -4.91
C ILE A 436 -5.21 9.46 -3.58
N GLY A 437 -4.29 8.95 -2.76
CA GLY A 437 -3.98 9.53 -1.46
C GLY A 437 -2.57 9.22 -0.98
N VAL A 438 -2.12 10.01 -0.01
CA VAL A 438 -0.83 9.84 0.66
C VAL A 438 -1.03 9.22 2.04
N ASP A 439 -0.56 7.99 2.22
CA ASP A 439 -0.56 7.30 3.50
C ASP A 439 0.70 7.68 4.29
N ARG A 440 0.52 8.55 5.30
CA ARG A 440 1.57 8.98 6.21
C ARG A 440 1.45 8.24 7.54
N ARG A 441 2.47 7.46 7.89
CA ARG A 441 2.51 6.74 9.18
C ARG A 441 3.79 7.02 9.94
N MET A 442 3.69 7.16 11.25
CA MET A 442 4.86 7.11 12.12
C MET A 442 4.98 5.71 12.72
N LEU A 443 5.93 4.93 12.22
CA LEU A 443 6.28 3.64 12.81
C LEU A 443 7.22 3.86 13.99
N VAL A 444 7.04 3.10 15.06
CA VAL A 444 7.80 3.28 16.29
C VAL A 444 8.48 1.98 16.67
N ASN A 445 9.80 2.04 16.89
CA ASN A 445 10.51 0.96 17.58
C ASN A 445 10.52 1.26 19.07
N ARG A 446 9.60 0.63 19.81
CA ARG A 446 9.43 0.88 21.25
C ARG A 446 10.64 0.50 22.09
N GLN A 447 11.37 -0.56 21.71
CA GLN A 447 12.55 -1.00 22.45
C GLN A 447 13.73 -0.05 22.28
N ARG A 448 13.98 0.40 21.04
CA ARG A 448 15.09 1.30 20.70
C ARG A 448 14.70 2.77 20.78
N ARG A 449 13.45 3.07 21.11
CA ARG A 449 12.85 4.42 21.12
C ARG A 449 13.12 5.22 19.84
N LEU A 450 12.84 4.61 18.69
CA LEU A 450 12.99 5.23 17.36
C LEU A 450 11.65 5.63 16.77
N LYS A 451 11.59 6.81 16.15
CA LYS A 451 10.45 7.30 15.35
C LYS A 451 10.80 7.22 13.87
N MET A 452 9.95 6.60 13.07
CA MET A 452 10.22 6.37 11.65
C MET A 452 9.04 6.86 10.81
N TYR A 453 9.21 7.99 10.15
CA TYR A 453 8.19 8.63 9.31
C TYR A 453 8.13 7.95 7.96
N ARG A 454 7.01 7.32 7.64
CA ARG A 454 6.79 6.58 6.40
C ARG A 454 5.78 7.31 5.54
N CYS A 455 6.04 7.34 4.25
CA CYS A 455 5.20 7.98 3.25
C CYS A 455 5.00 7.02 2.09
N TRP A 456 3.75 6.68 1.81
CA TRP A 456 3.36 5.83 0.69
C TRP A 456 2.26 6.48 -0.12
N MET A 457 2.28 6.22 -1.41
CA MET A 457 1.18 6.55 -2.31
C MET A 457 0.24 5.34 -2.37
N GLN A 458 -1.06 5.59 -2.32
CA GLN A 458 -2.09 4.57 -2.56
C GLN A 458 -3.11 5.13 -3.55
N ALA A 459 -3.47 4.33 -4.54
CA ALA A 459 -4.40 4.76 -5.58
C ALA A 459 -5.19 3.60 -6.17
N VAL A 460 -6.33 3.96 -6.76
CA VAL A 460 -7.12 3.12 -7.66
C VAL A 460 -7.29 3.90 -8.96
N PHE A 461 -6.81 3.32 -10.06
CA PHE A 461 -6.96 3.89 -11.39
C PHE A 461 -7.90 3.01 -12.21
N ARG A 462 -8.89 3.59 -12.89
CA ARG A 462 -9.89 2.86 -13.68
C ARG A 462 -9.72 3.17 -15.16
N LYS A 463 -9.73 2.14 -16.01
CA LYS A 463 -9.79 2.31 -17.46
C LYS A 463 -11.23 2.64 -17.85
N ALA A 464 -11.42 3.68 -18.66
CA ALA A 464 -12.76 4.06 -19.13
C ALA A 464 -13.47 2.89 -19.85
N GLY A 465 -14.80 2.82 -19.69
CA GLY A 465 -15.65 1.78 -20.26
C GLY A 465 -16.39 0.95 -19.18
N MET A 466 -17.17 -0.03 -19.64
CA MET A 466 -18.11 -0.80 -18.82
C MET A 466 -18.07 -2.32 -19.11
N GLU A 467 -16.98 -2.82 -19.71
CA GLU A 467 -16.89 -4.25 -20.09
C GLU A 467 -16.47 -5.17 -18.94
N SER A 468 -15.75 -4.65 -17.94
CA SER A 468 -15.47 -5.42 -16.72
C SER A 468 -16.70 -5.47 -15.83
N GLU A 469 -17.11 -6.68 -15.45
CA GLU A 469 -18.17 -6.94 -14.48
C GLU A 469 -17.71 -6.73 -13.03
N VAL A 470 -16.42 -6.44 -12.83
CA VAL A 470 -15.83 -6.20 -11.51
C VAL A 470 -16.10 -4.75 -11.09
N PRO A 471 -16.75 -4.51 -9.94
CA PRO A 471 -16.97 -3.15 -9.45
C PRO A 471 -15.64 -2.45 -9.14
N THR A 472 -15.62 -1.13 -9.29
CA THR A 472 -14.44 -0.35 -8.90
C THR A 472 -14.26 -0.42 -7.40
N SER A 473 -13.04 -0.76 -6.97
CA SER A 473 -12.67 -0.76 -5.56
C SER A 473 -12.79 0.65 -5.03
N THR A 474 -13.55 0.83 -3.96
CA THR A 474 -13.36 1.98 -3.07
C THR A 474 -12.07 1.79 -2.28
N LEU A 475 -11.47 2.89 -1.81
CA LEU A 475 -10.55 2.77 -0.69
C LEU A 475 -11.33 2.69 0.61
N ARG A 476 -10.72 2.11 1.64
CA ARG A 476 -11.35 2.05 2.95
C ARG A 476 -11.72 3.43 3.52
N GLN A 477 -10.92 4.47 3.26
CA GLN A 477 -11.19 5.82 3.77
C GLN A 477 -12.58 6.32 3.30
N ASP A 478 -12.99 5.93 2.08
CA ASP A 478 -14.26 6.34 1.49
C ASP A 478 -15.46 5.59 2.11
N LYS A 479 -15.28 4.32 2.52
CA LYS A 479 -16.34 3.54 3.20
C LYS A 479 -16.73 4.11 4.57
N GLU A 480 -15.78 4.70 5.29
CA GLU A 480 -16.05 5.29 6.62
C GLU A 480 -16.81 6.63 6.52
N GLU A 481 -16.67 7.36 5.40
CA GLU A 481 -17.46 8.57 5.14
C GLU A 481 -18.90 8.26 4.74
N GLU A 482 -19.15 7.18 3.97
CA GLU A 482 -20.51 6.74 3.61
C GLU A 482 -21.27 6.16 4.81
N GLU A 483 -20.64 5.33 5.65
CA GLU A 483 -21.29 4.76 6.84
C GLU A 483 -21.52 5.80 7.96
N GLY A 484 -20.81 6.93 7.94
CA GLY A 484 -21.00 8.05 8.87
C GLY A 484 -22.12 9.03 8.48
N GLY A 485 -22.67 8.91 7.26
CA GLY A 485 -23.65 9.85 6.70
C GLY A 485 -25.12 9.51 6.95
N ASP A 486 -25.46 8.23 7.16
CA ASP A 486 -26.85 7.79 7.35
C ASP A 486 -27.21 7.66 8.84
N GLY A 487 -27.45 8.81 9.47
CA GLY A 487 -27.83 8.86 10.89
C GLY A 487 -28.68 10.04 11.32
N VAL A 488 -29.24 10.83 10.40
CA VAL A 488 -30.19 11.89 10.73
C VAL A 488 -31.55 11.55 10.12
N ALA A 489 -32.29 10.68 10.81
CA ALA A 489 -33.71 10.54 10.59
C ALA A 489 -34.42 11.79 11.10
N ASP A 490 -35.14 12.48 10.20
CA ASP A 490 -36.09 13.55 10.48
C ASP A 490 -37.14 13.07 11.50
N GLU A 491 -37.02 13.48 12.77
CA GLU A 491 -38.14 13.47 13.70
C GLU A 491 -39.01 14.71 13.46
N GLN A 492 -40.11 14.49 12.73
CA GLN A 492 -41.23 15.43 12.66
C GLN A 492 -41.82 15.63 14.06
N GLY A 493 -41.73 16.85 14.58
CA GLY A 493 -42.35 17.24 15.83
C GLY A 493 -43.88 17.34 15.71
N GLU A 494 -44.59 16.36 16.24
CA GLU A 494 -46.00 16.51 16.59
C GLU A 494 -46.14 17.25 17.93
N SER A 495 -46.67 18.46 17.88
CA SER A 495 -47.07 19.24 19.05
C SER A 495 -48.39 18.72 19.63
N GLN A 496 -48.35 18.03 20.78
CA GLN A 496 -49.55 17.78 21.59
C GLN A 496 -49.71 18.84 22.68
N ALA A 497 -50.90 19.43 22.69
CA ALA A 497 -51.36 20.47 23.59
C ALA A 497 -51.54 19.96 25.03
N SER A 498 -51.04 20.75 25.99
CA SER A 498 -51.32 20.61 27.42
C SER A 498 -52.74 21.10 27.74
N LYS A 499 -53.54 20.23 28.38
CA LYS A 499 -54.73 20.59 29.15
C LYS A 499 -54.38 20.53 30.63
N GLU A 500 -54.48 21.66 31.30
CA GLU A 500 -54.48 21.76 32.76
C GLU A 500 -55.88 21.41 33.30
N ASP A 501 -55.90 20.60 34.37
CA ASP A 501 -57.11 20.21 35.08
C ASP A 501 -57.40 21.14 36.27
N ALA A 502 -58.69 21.51 36.33
CA ALA A 502 -59.57 21.62 37.49
C ALA A 502 -59.23 22.58 38.64
N VAL A 503 -60.11 23.57 38.85
CA VAL A 503 -60.88 23.69 40.13
C VAL A 503 -62.28 24.27 39.83
N GLU A 504 -63.31 23.46 40.11
CA GLU A 504 -64.70 23.88 40.32
C GLU A 504 -64.82 24.58 41.68
N GLY A 505 -65.55 25.71 41.72
CA GLY A 505 -65.85 26.41 42.96
C GLY A 505 -66.95 27.45 42.80
N GLY A 506 -68.20 27.00 43.03
CA GLY A 506 -69.27 27.73 43.72
C GLY A 506 -69.71 29.09 43.20
N GLY A 507 -70.90 29.14 42.60
CA GLY A 507 -71.52 30.36 42.09
C GLY A 507 -72.11 31.31 43.14
N VAL A 508 -72.91 32.25 42.59
CA VAL A 508 -74.13 32.92 43.14
C VAL A 508 -74.08 34.45 43.02
N LYS A 509 -75.05 34.97 42.23
CA LYS A 509 -75.76 36.28 42.29
C LYS A 509 -74.89 37.55 42.17
N VAL A 510 -75.21 38.55 41.35
CA VAL A 510 -76.49 39.14 40.90
C VAL A 510 -76.33 39.60 39.46
#